data_AF-A0A1G7N600-F1
#
_entry.id   AF-A0A1G7N600-F1
#
_cell.length_a   1.000
_cell.length_b   1.000
_cell.length_c   1.000
_cell.angle_alpha   90.00
_cell.angle_beta   90.00
_cell.angle_gamma   90.00
#
_symmetry.space_group_name_H-M   'P 1'
#
loop_
_entity.id
_entity.type
_entity.pdbx_description
1 polymer ?
#
loop_
_entity_poly.entity_id
_entity_poly.type
_entity_poly.pdbx_seq_one_letter_code
_entity_poly.pdbx_strand_id
1 'polypeptide(L)' 'PLLAWAVGNVVLDQDAAENVKPNKKKATGRIDPAVAAIMALGRAEVGEEKRKARDVVVV' A
#
# COMPACT_ATOMS: atom_id res chain seq x y z
N PRO A 1 -15.14 13.15 -1.16
CA PRO A 1 -15.27 11.75 -1.64
C PRO A 1 -14.68 10.78 -0.60
N LEU A 2 -15.17 9.53 -0.50
CA LEU A 2 -14.84 8.56 0.56
C LEU A 2 -13.34 8.24 0.67
N LEU A 3 -12.66 7.99 -0.46
CA LEU A 3 -11.24 7.66 -0.46
C LEU A 3 -10.41 8.82 0.10
N ALA A 4 -10.70 10.06 -0.30
CA ALA A 4 -10.01 11.24 0.20
C ALA A 4 -10.18 11.41 1.72
N TRP A 5 -11.36 11.12 2.26
CA TRP A 5 -11.59 11.13 3.70
C TRP A 5 -10.79 10.04 4.42
N ALA A 6 -10.80 8.81 3.92
CA ALA A 6 -10.04 7.70 4.51
C ALA A 6 -8.52 7.95 4.47
N VAL A 7 -8.02 8.54 3.38
CA VAL A 7 -6.61 8.96 3.25
C VAL A 7 -6.27 10.06 4.26
N GLY A 8 -7.16 11.05 4.45
CA GLY A 8 -6.99 12.10 5.45
C GLY A 8 -6.92 11.62 6.91
N ASN A 9 -7.38 10.40 7.18
CA ASN A 9 -7.30 9.78 8.52
C ASN A 9 -6.00 8.98 8.75
N VAL A 10 -5.16 8.77 7.73
CA VAL A 10 -3.97 7.92 7.82
C VAL A 10 -2.88 8.62 8.64
N VAL A 11 -2.34 7.90 9.62
CA VAL A 11 -1.14 8.29 10.37
C VAL A 11 -0.04 7.28 10.09
N LEU A 12 1.14 7.77 9.73
CA LEU A 12 2.33 6.94 9.51
C LEU A 12 3.07 6.71 10.83
N ASP A 13 3.65 5.53 10.96
CA ASP A 13 4.53 5.15 12.06
C ASP A 13 5.77 4.50 11.46
N GLN A 14 6.93 4.91 11.94
CA GLN A 14 8.22 4.37 11.54
C GLN A 14 8.81 3.60 12.71
N ASP A 15 9.21 2.36 12.50
CA ASP A 15 9.89 1.57 13.52
C ASP A 15 11.42 1.76 13.49
N ALA A 16 12.12 1.16 14.45
CA ALA A 16 13.57 1.26 14.57
C ALA A 16 14.33 0.63 13.38
N ALA A 17 13.67 -0.21 12.58
CA ALA A 17 14.21 -0.79 11.36
C ALA A 17 13.82 0.02 10.11
N GLU A 18 13.37 1.27 10.31
CA GLU A 18 13.02 2.22 9.26
C GLU A 18 11.80 1.82 8.41
N ASN A 19 11.04 0.79 8.82
CA ASN A 19 9.83 0.41 8.10
C ASN A 19 8.73 1.43 8.35
N VAL A 20 8.13 1.93 7.28
CA VAL A 20 6.98 2.83 7.34
C VAL A 20 5.69 2.03 7.21
N LYS A 21 4.76 2.21 8.15
CA LYS A 21 3.45 1.53 8.11
C LYS A 21 2.31 2.46 8.50
N PRO A 22 1.09 2.26 7.95
CA PRO A 22 -0.11 2.91 8.44
C PRO A 22 -0.42 2.44 9.87
N ASN A 23 -0.74 3.37 10.77
CA ASN A 23 -1.04 3.06 12.17
C ASN A 23 -2.53 3.26 12.49
N LYS A 24 -3.25 2.13 12.54
CA LYS A 24 -4.69 2.11 12.87
C LYS A 24 -5.01 2.61 14.27
N LYS A 25 -4.09 2.45 15.24
CA LYS A 25 -4.32 2.89 16.63
C LYS A 25 -4.24 4.41 16.77
N LYS A 26 -3.45 5.07 15.92
CA LYS A 26 -3.28 6.54 15.92
C LYS A 26 -4.22 7.25 14.93
N ALA A 27 -4.94 6.52 14.09
CA ALA A 27 -5.85 7.09 13.10
C ALA A 27 -7.07 7.75 13.75
N THR A 28 -7.51 8.89 13.19
CA THR A 28 -8.69 9.66 13.64
C THR A 28 -10.02 9.07 13.16
N GLY A 29 -9.98 8.08 12.27
CA GLY A 29 -11.15 7.47 11.64
C GLY A 29 -10.80 6.18 10.89
N ARG A 30 -11.66 5.76 9.97
CA ARG A 30 -11.40 4.57 9.15
C ARG A 30 -10.35 4.85 8.09
N ILE A 31 -9.50 3.86 7.85
CA ILE A 31 -8.40 3.88 6.87
C ILE A 31 -8.42 2.70 5.91
N ASP A 32 -9.37 1.76 6.06
CA ASP A 32 -9.40 0.52 5.29
C ASP A 32 -9.35 0.74 3.76
N PRO A 33 -10.06 1.74 3.19
CA PRO A 33 -9.95 2.04 1.76
C PRO A 33 -8.55 2.49 1.32
N ALA A 34 -7.85 3.27 2.16
CA ALA A 34 -6.49 3.73 1.86
C ALA A 34 -5.50 2.56 1.92
N VAL A 35 -5.60 1.72 2.96
CA VAL A 35 -4.75 0.53 3.08
C VAL A 35 -5.03 -0.47 1.96
N ALA A 36 -6.28 -0.64 1.54
CA ALA A 36 -6.65 -1.47 0.40
C ALA A 36 -5.99 -0.99 -0.91
N ALA A 37 -5.97 0.33 -1.14
CA ALA A 37 -5.29 0.91 -2.30
C ALA A 37 -3.76 0.66 -2.27
N ILE A 38 -3.11 0.82 -1.11
CA ILE A 38 -1.69 0.52 -0.93
C ILE A 38 -1.40 -0.96 -1.25
N MET A 39 -2.21 -1.88 -0.70
CA MET A 39 -2.05 -3.32 -0.98
C MET A 39 -2.28 -3.66 -2.45
N ALA A 40 -3.26 -3.03 -3.10
CA ALA A 40 -3.53 -3.23 -4.52
C ALA A 40 -2.34 -2.79 -5.38
N LEU A 41 -1.72 -1.65 -5.07
CA LEU A 41 -0.53 -1.17 -5.76
C LEU A 41 0.63 -2.16 -5.61
N GLY A 42 0.95 -2.59 -4.39
CA GLY A 42 2.02 -3.58 -4.19
C GLY A 42 1.77 -4.90 -4.91
N ARG A 43 0.50 -5.33 -5.02
CA ARG A 43 0.13 -6.52 -5.81
C ARG A 43 0.31 -6.31 -7.31
N ALA A 44 0.04 -5.11 -7.82
CA ALA A 44 0.27 -4.77 -9.22
C ALA A 44 1.75 -4.77 -9.57
N GLU A 45 2.61 -4.18 -8.72
CA GLU A 45 4.06 -4.15 -8.91
C GLU A 45 4.66 -5.57 -8.99
N VAL A 46 4.30 -6.44 -8.04
CA VAL A 46 4.72 -7.85 -8.06
C VAL A 46 4.21 -8.58 -9.32
N GLY A 47 3.02 -8.23 -9.80
CA GLY A 47 2.48 -8.77 -11.05
C GLY A 47 3.28 -8.35 -12.29
N GLU A 48 3.66 -7.07 -12.35
CA GLU A 48 4.48 -6.49 -13.41
C GLU A 48 5.88 -7.12 -13.46
N GLU A 49 6.54 -7.31 -12.32
CA GLU A 49 7.84 -8.00 -12.24
C GLU A 49 7.76 -9.42 -12.78
N LYS A 50 6.71 -10.16 -12.40
CA LYS A 50 6.47 -11.53 -12.90
C LYS A 50 6.22 -11.55 -14.41
N ARG A 51 5.52 -10.55 -14.94
CA ARG A 51 5.27 -10.43 -16.38
C ARG A 51 6.58 -10.20 -17.12
N LYS A 52 7.39 -9.24 -16.68
CA LYS A 52 8.72 -8.96 -17.28
C LYS A 52 9.63 -10.18 -17.23
N ALA A 53 9.69 -10.89 -16.10
CA ALA A 53 10.51 -12.09 -15.96
C ALA A 53 10.08 -13.21 -16.94
N ARG A 54 8.77 -13.37 -17.18
CA ARG A 54 8.25 -14.32 -18.18
C ARG A 54 8.62 -13.90 -19.60
N ASP A 55 8.49 -12.62 -19.93
CA ASP A 55 8.80 -12.11 -21.26
C ASP A 55 10.29 -12.32 -21.61
N VAL A 56 11.20 -12.22 -20.64
CA VAL A 56 12.64 -12.50 -20.84
C VAL A 56 12.93 -13.98 -21.09
N VAL A 57 12.20 -14.90 -20.43
CA VAL A 57 12.43 -16.35 -20.57
C VAL A 57 11.89 -16.90 -21.89
N VAL A 58 10.94 -16.21 -22.51
CA VAL A 58 10.26 -16.65 -23.75
C VAL A 58 10.96 -16.12 -25.02
N VAL A 59 11.99 -15.28 -24.89
CA VAL A 59 12.86 -14.78 -25.98
C VAL A 59 14.14 -15.61 -26.05
#